data_AF-A0A0T6W6N0-F1
#
_entry.id   AF-A0A0T6W6N0-F1
#
_cell.length_a   1.000
_cell.length_b   1.000
_cell.length_c   1.000
_cell.angle_alpha   90.00
_cell.angle_beta   90.00
_cell.angle_gamma   90.00
#
_symmetry.space_group_name_H-M   'P 1'
#
loop_
_entity.id
_entity.type
_entity.pdbx_description
1 polymer ?
#
loop_
_entity_poly.entity_id
_entity_poly.type
_entity_poly.pdbx_seq_one_letter_code
_entity_poly.pdbx_strand_id
1 'polypeptide(L)'
;MKNAEFTANQVATLSDRDSGIDKAIIRMNTSRIDATGKDRNKFRRRQPVSVTNLDTGLTTMAYVMGGQLARDEVAIDYDCRHALGLKFKDKSCQLAIKPAGKLTVIKHYVTHADLGYRLSMQLGLLGASLGGYGVAKDIVAWMIG
;
A
#
# COMPACT_ATOMS: atom_id res chain seq x y z
N MET A 1 15.69 -12.00 -6.62
CA MET A 1 16.11 -10.85 -5.77
C MET A 1 15.05 -10.69 -4.67
N LYS A 2 15.41 -10.85 -3.39
CA LYS A 2 14.43 -10.84 -2.28
C LYS A 2 14.10 -9.41 -1.89
N ASN A 3 12.84 -9.03 -2.04
CA ASN A 3 12.30 -7.81 -1.42
C ASN A 3 12.11 -8.07 0.08
N ALA A 4 12.12 -7.02 0.90
CA ALA A 4 11.83 -7.14 2.34
C ALA A 4 10.44 -7.77 2.53
N GLU A 5 10.36 -8.96 3.13
CA GLU A 5 9.10 -9.60 3.49
C GLU A 5 9.07 -9.77 5.01
N PHE A 6 7.89 -9.60 5.61
CA PHE A 6 7.72 -9.75 7.04
C PHE A 6 6.36 -10.31 7.38
N THR A 7 6.33 -11.26 8.31
CA THR A 7 5.10 -11.80 8.88
C THR A 7 4.99 -11.31 10.32
N ALA A 8 3.95 -10.54 10.60
CA ALA A 8 3.59 -10.14 11.96
C ALA A 8 2.71 -11.22 12.58
N ASN A 9 2.88 -11.46 13.88
CA ASN A 9 2.05 -12.41 14.64
C ASN A 9 1.09 -11.68 15.59
N GLN A 10 1.36 -10.41 15.87
CA GLN A 10 0.55 -9.60 16.76
C GLN A 10 0.09 -8.32 16.08
N VAL A 11 -1.15 -7.95 16.38
CA VAL A 11 -1.83 -6.80 15.80
C VAL A 11 -2.27 -5.85 16.89
N ALA A 12 -1.74 -4.64 16.84
CA ALA A 12 -2.16 -3.51 17.67
C ALA A 12 -3.09 -2.58 16.90
N THR A 13 -3.90 -1.82 17.62
CA THR A 13 -4.71 -0.75 17.03
C THR A 13 -3.89 0.53 17.00
N LEU A 14 -3.89 1.25 15.88
CA LEU A 14 -3.35 2.62 15.86
C LEU A 14 -4.20 3.56 16.72
N SER A 15 -3.57 4.61 17.25
CA SER A 15 -4.28 5.72 17.88
C SER A 15 -5.03 6.56 16.84
N ASP A 16 -6.17 7.12 17.23
CA ASP A 16 -7.06 7.93 16.37
C ASP A 16 -6.37 9.07 15.60
N ARG A 17 -5.23 9.60 16.09
CA ARG A 17 -4.45 10.64 15.39
C ARG A 17 -3.87 10.19 14.05
N ASP A 18 -3.52 8.92 13.95
CA ASP A 18 -2.93 8.31 12.75
C ASP A 18 -3.96 7.52 11.92
N SER A 19 -5.17 7.39 12.47
CA SER A 19 -6.32 6.80 11.79
C SER A 19 -6.93 7.75 10.78
N GLY A 20 -7.48 7.19 9.70
CA GLY A 20 -8.22 7.93 8.70
C GLY A 20 -8.22 7.25 7.34
N ILE A 21 -9.33 7.43 6.62
CA ILE A 21 -9.61 6.90 5.28
C ILE A 21 -8.46 7.21 4.31
N ASP A 22 -7.85 8.40 4.43
CA ASP A 22 -6.78 8.88 3.55
C ASP A 22 -5.38 8.35 3.92
N LYS A 23 -5.21 7.87 5.16
CA LYS A 23 -3.88 7.66 5.73
C LYS A 23 -3.39 6.23 5.49
N ALA A 24 -4.27 5.22 5.57
CA ALA A 24 -3.97 3.80 5.34
C ALA A 24 -2.57 3.40 5.88
N ILE A 25 -2.26 3.76 7.13
CA ILE A 25 -0.92 3.61 7.71
C ILE A 25 -0.81 2.29 8.44
N ILE A 26 0.33 1.64 8.28
CA ILE A 26 0.74 0.50 9.09
C ILE A 26 2.04 0.85 9.80
N ARG A 27 2.03 0.79 11.13
CA ARG A 27 3.22 1.03 11.94
C ARG A 27 3.91 -0.29 12.28
N MET A 28 5.21 -0.30 12.09
CA MET A 28 6.10 -1.43 12.35
C MET A 28 7.24 -1.00 13.26
N ASN A 29 7.90 -1.95 13.91
CA ASN A 29 9.11 -1.65 14.68
C ASN A 29 10.15 -0.91 13.82
N THR A 30 10.67 0.22 14.33
CA THR A 30 11.62 1.08 13.63
C THR A 30 12.86 0.35 13.10
N SER A 31 13.30 -0.75 13.73
CA SER A 31 14.43 -1.55 13.23
C SER A 31 14.21 -2.17 11.85
N ARG A 32 12.94 -2.38 11.45
CA ARG A 32 12.55 -2.91 10.13
C ARG A 32 12.38 -1.82 9.07
N ILE A 33 12.54 -0.55 9.46
CA ILE A 33 12.38 0.59 8.58
C ILE A 33 13.71 1.26 8.36
N ASP A 34 13.97 1.55 7.09
CA ASP A 34 15.08 2.39 6.70
C ASP A 34 14.57 3.80 6.35
N ALA A 35 15.00 4.77 7.15
CA ALA A 35 14.75 6.18 6.91
C ALA A 35 15.58 6.73 5.74
N THR A 36 16.74 6.15 5.47
CA THR A 36 17.67 6.58 4.40
C THR A 36 17.35 5.96 3.04
N GLY A 37 16.65 4.81 3.04
CA GLY A 37 16.26 4.06 1.85
C GLY A 37 17.42 3.39 1.09
N LYS A 38 18.56 3.19 1.75
CA LYS A 38 19.76 2.54 1.22
C LYS A 38 19.76 1.03 1.48
N ASP A 39 19.14 0.58 2.57
CA ASP A 39 19.04 -0.82 2.97
C ASP A 39 17.85 -1.50 2.28
N ARG A 40 18.14 -2.49 1.43
CA ARG A 40 17.14 -3.24 0.65
C ARG A 40 16.44 -4.34 1.44
N ASN A 41 16.96 -4.70 2.61
CA ASN A 41 16.37 -5.69 3.50
C ASN A 41 15.31 -5.07 4.44
N LYS A 42 15.18 -3.75 4.43
CA LYS A 42 14.23 -2.99 5.25
C LYS A 42 13.19 -2.31 4.38
N PHE A 43 12.04 -2.03 4.98
CA PHE A 43 11.01 -1.24 4.33
C PHE A 43 11.42 0.23 4.32
N ARG A 44 11.22 0.92 3.20
CA ARG A 44 11.41 2.36 3.17
C ARG A 44 10.25 3.04 3.88
N ARG A 45 10.51 4.14 4.58
CA ARG A 45 9.44 4.95 5.18
C ARG A 45 8.46 5.42 4.09
N ARG A 46 7.16 5.29 4.34
CA ARG A 46 6.05 5.57 3.41
C ARG A 46 6.08 4.73 2.13
N GLN A 47 6.70 3.56 2.16
CA GLN A 47 6.62 2.62 1.05
C GLN A 47 5.23 1.97 1.04
N PRO A 48 4.57 1.87 -0.14
CA PRO A 48 3.34 1.12 -0.26
C PRO A 48 3.62 -0.38 -0.11
N VAL A 49 2.83 -1.04 0.72
CA VAL A 49 2.87 -2.47 0.98
C VAL A 49 1.50 -3.08 0.79
N SER A 50 1.51 -4.32 0.32
CA SER A 50 0.39 -5.23 0.37
C SER A 50 0.43 -5.94 1.72
N VAL A 51 -0.68 -5.91 2.44
CA VAL A 51 -0.86 -6.63 3.69
C VAL A 51 -1.92 -7.66 3.47
N THR A 52 -1.56 -8.91 3.70
CA THR A 52 -2.43 -10.06 3.53
C THR A 52 -2.61 -10.73 4.88
N ASN A 53 -3.86 -10.91 5.27
CA ASN A 53 -4.21 -11.78 6.38
C ASN A 53 -4.08 -13.23 5.91
N LEU A 54 -3.17 -14.00 6.51
CA LEU A 54 -2.95 -15.40 6.12
C LEU A 54 -4.09 -16.31 6.57
N ASP A 55 -4.85 -15.92 7.58
CA ASP A 55 -5.96 -16.70 8.12
C ASP A 55 -7.21 -16.58 7.22
N THR A 56 -7.48 -15.39 6.67
CA THR A 56 -8.66 -15.12 5.82
C THR A 56 -8.35 -15.04 4.32
N GLY A 57 -7.08 -14.87 3.95
CA GLY A 57 -6.64 -14.60 2.58
C GLY A 57 -6.95 -13.18 2.09
N LEU A 58 -7.61 -12.34 2.90
CA LEU A 58 -7.97 -10.97 2.53
C LEU A 58 -6.71 -10.09 2.46
N THR A 59 -6.68 -9.21 1.47
CA THR A 59 -5.51 -8.37 1.18
C THR A 59 -5.92 -6.91 1.06
N THR A 60 -5.14 -6.03 1.68
CA THR A 60 -5.29 -4.57 1.59
C THR A 60 -3.96 -3.89 1.28
N MET A 61 -4.00 -2.63 0.86
CA MET A 61 -2.81 -1.81 0.65
C MET A 61 -2.67 -0.81 1.80
N ALA A 62 -1.43 -0.56 2.21
CA ALA A 62 -1.12 0.43 3.22
C ALA A 62 0.29 1.00 3.04
N TYR A 63 0.61 2.03 3.83
CA TYR A 63 1.90 2.69 3.85
C TYR A 63 2.66 2.37 5.14
N VAL A 64 3.90 1.90 4.99
CA VAL A 64 4.74 1.54 6.15
C VAL A 64 5.29 2.78 6.84
N MET A 65 5.14 2.83 8.16
CA MET A 65 5.66 3.87 9.04
C MET A 65 6.33 3.27 10.29
N GLY A 66 7.29 3.99 10.86
CA GLY A 66 7.98 3.56 12.07
C GLY A 66 7.17 3.82 13.32
N GLY A 67 7.25 2.89 14.27
CA GLY A 67 6.64 3.00 15.59
C GLY A 67 7.46 2.28 16.66
N GLN A 68 7.16 2.62 17.91
CA GLN A 68 7.65 1.89 19.09
C GLN A 68 6.74 0.70 19.35
N LEU A 69 6.97 -0.40 18.63
CA LEU A 69 6.21 -1.66 18.70
C LEU A 69 7.16 -2.83 18.88
N ALA A 70 6.69 -3.99 19.33
CA ALA A 70 7.52 -5.20 19.36
C ALA A 70 7.95 -5.62 17.93
N ARG A 71 9.02 -6.42 17.81
CA ARG A 71 9.57 -6.83 16.50
C ARG A 71 8.60 -7.65 15.64
N ASP A 72 7.66 -8.33 16.27
CA ASP A 72 6.67 -9.21 15.63
C ASP A 72 5.25 -8.64 15.71
N GLU A 73 5.14 -7.37 16.11
CA GLU A 73 3.89 -6.64 16.28
C GLU A 73 3.77 -5.57 15.21
N VAL A 74 2.55 -5.38 14.74
CA VAL A 74 2.18 -4.35 13.77
C VAL A 74 0.95 -3.62 14.27
N ALA A 75 1.00 -2.30 14.27
CA ALA A 75 -0.20 -1.52 14.47
C ALA A 75 -0.86 -1.24 13.12
N ILE A 76 -2.16 -1.48 13.03
CA ILE A 76 -2.98 -1.15 11.85
C ILE A 76 -4.21 -0.31 12.24
N ASP A 77 -4.68 0.51 11.30
CA ASP A 77 -5.88 1.33 11.46
C ASP A 77 -7.18 0.49 11.39
N TYR A 78 -8.28 1.01 11.91
CA TYR A 78 -9.61 0.41 11.90
C TYR A 78 -10.05 -0.02 10.50
N ASP A 79 -9.90 0.84 9.49
CA ASP A 79 -10.30 0.53 8.12
C ASP A 79 -9.45 -0.62 7.53
N CYS A 80 -8.15 -0.65 7.85
CA CYS A 80 -7.27 -1.76 7.48
C CYS A 80 -7.68 -3.05 8.19
N ARG A 81 -8.05 -3.01 9.48
CA ARG A 81 -8.55 -4.20 10.21
C ARG A 81 -9.81 -4.75 9.55
N HIS A 82 -10.76 -3.86 9.24
CA HIS A 82 -12.00 -4.24 8.58
C HIS A 82 -11.73 -4.85 7.19
N ALA A 83 -10.86 -4.24 6.38
CA ALA A 83 -10.48 -4.77 5.07
C ALA A 83 -9.77 -6.13 5.13
N LEU A 84 -9.07 -6.42 6.23
CA LEU A 84 -8.40 -7.70 6.50
C LEU A 84 -9.32 -8.75 7.17
N GLY A 85 -10.58 -8.38 7.45
CA GLY A 85 -11.56 -9.24 8.12
C GLY A 85 -11.28 -9.46 9.62
N LEU A 86 -10.50 -8.58 10.25
CA LEU A 86 -10.14 -8.67 11.66
C LEU A 86 -11.16 -7.93 12.54
N LYS A 87 -11.53 -8.55 13.67
CA LYS A 87 -12.35 -7.87 14.69
C LYS A 87 -11.47 -6.95 15.53
N PHE A 88 -12.07 -5.94 16.14
CA PHE A 88 -11.36 -4.95 16.96
C PHE A 88 -10.60 -5.55 18.15
N LYS A 89 -11.07 -6.70 18.66
CA LYS A 89 -10.47 -7.39 19.82
C LYS A 89 -9.40 -8.41 19.45
N ASP A 90 -9.21 -8.71 18.17
CA ASP A 90 -8.25 -9.73 17.73
C ASP A 90 -6.83 -9.20 17.89
N LYS A 91 -6.04 -9.82 18.76
CA LYS A 91 -4.65 -9.40 19.03
C LYS A 91 -3.62 -10.32 18.37
N SER A 92 -3.98 -11.56 18.09
CA SER A 92 -3.13 -12.55 17.41
C SER A 92 -3.67 -12.81 16.01
N CYS A 93 -2.92 -12.43 14.99
CA CYS A 93 -3.21 -12.75 13.61
C CYS A 93 -1.89 -12.75 12.83
N GLN A 94 -1.77 -13.68 11.87
CA GLN A 94 -0.62 -13.73 10.98
C GLN A 94 -0.85 -12.81 9.78
N LEU A 95 -0.16 -11.66 9.78
CA LEU A 95 -0.20 -10.69 8.69
C LEU A 95 1.09 -10.76 7.88
N ALA A 96 0.99 -11.16 6.61
CA ALA A 96 2.08 -11.09 5.66
C ALA A 96 2.15 -9.69 5.03
N ILE A 97 3.29 -9.03 5.18
CA ILE A 97 3.56 -7.69 4.68
C ILE A 97 4.64 -7.78 3.59
N LYS A 98 4.27 -7.34 2.39
CA LYS A 98 5.13 -7.38 1.20
C LYS A 98 5.09 -6.04 0.46
N PRO A 99 6.19 -5.59 -0.17
CA PRO A 99 6.19 -4.40 -1.00
C PRO A 99 5.16 -4.51 -2.12
N ALA A 100 4.33 -3.48 -2.26
CA ALA A 100 3.34 -3.44 -3.33
C ALA A 100 4.05 -3.16 -4.67
N GLY A 101 3.71 -3.96 -5.69
CA GLY A 101 4.14 -3.68 -7.05
C GLY A 101 3.46 -2.43 -7.59
N LYS A 102 4.10 -1.75 -8.55
CA LYS A 102 3.53 -0.53 -9.18
C LYS A 102 2.13 -0.76 -9.74
N LEU A 103 1.91 -1.91 -10.38
CA LEU A 103 0.59 -2.30 -10.92
C LEU A 103 -0.45 -2.51 -9.81
N THR A 104 -0.04 -3.09 -8.68
CA THR A 104 -0.91 -3.27 -7.51
C THR A 104 -1.36 -1.92 -6.94
N VAL A 105 -0.43 -0.97 -6.85
CA VAL A 105 -0.72 0.40 -6.41
C VAL A 105 -1.70 1.10 -7.36
N ILE A 106 -1.44 1.04 -8.67
CA ILE A 106 -2.35 1.63 -9.67
C ILE A 106 -3.74 0.99 -9.57
N LYS A 107 -3.82 -0.35 -9.54
CA LYS A 107 -5.09 -1.07 -9.40
C LYS A 107 -5.84 -0.62 -8.14
N HIS A 108 -5.15 -0.51 -7.01
CA HIS A 108 -5.74 -0.08 -5.75
C HIS A 108 -6.37 1.32 -5.84
N TYR A 109 -5.72 2.27 -6.52
CA TYR A 109 -6.27 3.62 -6.70
C TYR A 109 -7.39 3.69 -7.75
N VAL A 110 -7.33 2.86 -8.79
CA VAL A 110 -8.41 2.78 -9.79
C VAL A 110 -9.68 2.17 -9.20
N THR A 111 -9.56 1.29 -8.21
CA THR A 111 -10.69 0.68 -7.50
C THR A 111 -10.85 1.22 -6.09
N HIS A 112 -10.38 2.44 -5.83
CA HIS A 112 -10.44 3.01 -4.49
C HIS A 112 -11.91 3.19 -4.04
N ALA A 113 -12.14 3.04 -2.73
CA ALA A 113 -13.47 3.14 -2.15
C ALA A 113 -14.01 4.58 -2.26
N ASP A 114 -13.13 5.56 -2.07
CA ASP A 114 -13.47 6.97 -2.27
C ASP A 114 -13.60 7.32 -3.75
N LEU A 115 -14.70 8.00 -4.07
CA LEU A 115 -15.07 8.36 -5.43
C LEU A 115 -14.11 9.38 -6.03
N GLY A 116 -13.63 10.35 -5.23
CA GLY A 116 -12.74 11.40 -5.68
C GLY A 116 -11.41 10.84 -6.17
N TYR A 117 -10.74 10.04 -5.34
CA TYR A 117 -9.49 9.38 -5.73
C TYR A 117 -9.67 8.47 -6.95
N ARG A 118 -10.77 7.73 -6.99
CA ARG A 118 -11.09 6.85 -8.13
C ARG A 118 -11.25 7.62 -9.43
N LEU A 119 -12.06 8.68 -9.44
CA LEU A 119 -12.30 9.49 -10.63
C LEU A 119 -11.03 10.21 -11.08
N SER A 120 -10.28 10.80 -10.16
CA SER A 120 -9.01 11.46 -10.49
C SER A 120 -8.01 10.51 -11.14
N MET A 121 -7.88 9.28 -10.63
CA MET A 121 -6.99 8.27 -11.21
C MET A 121 -7.48 7.81 -12.58
N GLN A 122 -8.78 7.54 -12.74
CA GLN A 122 -9.38 7.13 -14.01
C GLN A 122 -9.25 8.21 -15.09
N LEU A 123 -9.53 9.47 -14.75
CA LEU A 123 -9.36 10.60 -15.65
C LEU A 123 -7.90 10.85 -16.00
N GLY A 124 -6.98 10.71 -15.04
CA GLY A 124 -5.54 10.80 -15.30
C GLY A 124 -5.05 9.74 -16.28
N LEU A 125 -5.51 8.48 -16.12
CA LEU A 125 -5.21 7.38 -17.04
C LEU A 125 -5.80 7.62 -18.43
N LEU A 126 -7.03 8.14 -18.50
CA LEU A 126 -7.71 8.47 -19.76
C LEU A 126 -7.00 9.62 -20.49
N GLY A 127 -6.58 10.67 -19.76
CA GLY A 127 -5.79 11.76 -20.34
C GLY A 127 -4.44 11.28 -20.86
N ALA A 128 -3.76 10.42 -20.10
CA ALA A 128 -2.48 9.84 -20.52
C ALA A 128 -2.62 8.97 -21.78
N SER A 129 -3.69 8.17 -21.89
CA SER A 129 -3.92 7.33 -23.07
C SER A 129 -4.27 8.14 -24.32
N LEU A 130 -5.13 9.16 -24.19
CA LEU A 130 -5.46 10.07 -25.29
C LEU A 130 -4.24 10.88 -25.75
N GLY A 131 -3.44 11.39 -24.80
CA GLY A 131 -2.20 12.10 -25.13
C GLY A 131 -1.18 11.20 -25.83
N GLY A 132 -1.00 9.97 -25.35
CA GLY A 132 -0.14 8.98 -26.00
C GLY A 132 -0.61 8.63 -27.42
N TYR A 133 -1.93 8.51 -27.63
CA TYR A 133 -2.50 8.29 -28.96
C TYR A 133 -2.22 9.47 -29.90
N GLY A 134 -2.37 10.70 -29.44
CA GLY A 134 -2.06 11.91 -30.22
C GLY A 134 -0.60 11.94 -30.67
N VAL A 135 0.33 11.75 -29.73
CA VAL A 135 1.77 11.70 -30.03
C VAL A 135 2.10 10.58 -31.01
N ALA A 136 1.54 9.38 -30.81
CA ALA A 136 1.77 8.26 -31.71
C ALA A 136 1.27 8.55 -33.13
N LYS A 137 0.08 9.15 -33.26
CA LYS A 137 -0.48 9.57 -34.56
C LYS A 137 0.45 10.56 -35.27
N ASP A 138 0.96 11.56 -34.55
CA ASP A 138 1.84 12.58 -35.13
C ASP A 138 3.20 12.00 -35.56
N ILE A 139 3.77 11.09 -34.77
CA ILE A 139 4.99 10.37 -35.14
C ILE A 139 4.79 9.53 -36.41
N VAL A 140 3.66 8.82 -36.51
CA VAL A 140 3.34 8.02 -37.71
C VAL A 140 3.16 8.93 -38.94
N ALA A 141 2.47 10.07 -38.77
CA ALA A 141 2.32 11.04 -39.84
C ALA A 141 3.68 11.61 -40.30
N TRP A 142 4.58 11.90 -39.37
CA TRP A 142 5.94 12.38 -39.68
C TRP A 142 6.82 11.33 -40.38
N MET A 143 6.61 10.02 -40.12
CA MET A 143 7.39 8.96 -40.78
C MET A 143 6.89 8.61 -42.18
N ILE A 144 5.62 8.90 -42.49
CA ILE A 144 4.98 8.54 -43.77
C ILE A 144 4.95 9.73 -44.76
N GLY A 145 4.98 10.96 -44.24
CA GLY A 145 5.12 12.19 -45.04
C GLY A 145 6.57 12.60 -45.25
#